data_AF-A0A6P0YGL8-F1
#
_entry.id   AF-A0A6P0YGL8-F1
#
_cell.length_a   1.000
_cell.length_b   1.000
_cell.length_c   1.000
_cell.angle_alpha   90.00
_cell.angle_beta   90.00
_cell.angle_gamma   90.00
#
_symmetry.space_group_name_H-M   'P 1'
#
loop_
_entity.id
_entity.type
_entity.pdbx_description
1 polymer ?
#
loop_
_entity_poly.entity_id
_entity_poly.type
_entity_poly.pdbx_seq_one_letter_code
_entity_poly.pdbx_strand_id
1 'polypeptide(L)' 'MIEIKTIKISNYQAQQLIHESDRTLVYRGQNVENGQSVIIKLMRNQYPSFRELVQFRNQYAISKNLEIEGIIKT' A
#
# COMPACT_ATOMS: atom_id res chain seq x y z
N MET A 1 10.93 19.13 -12.65
CA MET A 1 11.40 17.77 -12.40
C MET A 1 10.48 17.17 -11.35
N ILE A 2 9.78 16.08 -11.66
CA ILE A 2 8.87 15.43 -10.70
C ILE A 2 9.74 14.57 -9.80
N GLU A 3 9.75 14.84 -8.50
CA GLU A 3 10.51 14.06 -7.52
C GLU A 3 9.83 12.69 -7.39
N ILE A 4 10.44 11.66 -7.99
CA ILE A 4 9.94 10.28 -7.86
C ILE A 4 10.36 9.77 -6.49
N LYS A 5 9.49 9.95 -5.50
CA LYS A 5 9.68 9.39 -4.15
C LYS A 5 9.63 7.87 -4.24
N THR A 6 10.81 7.26 -4.36
CA THR A 6 10.97 5.80 -4.39
C THR A 6 11.05 5.30 -2.96
N ILE A 7 10.06 4.53 -2.53
CA ILE A 7 10.05 3.91 -1.19
C ILE A 7 10.42 2.43 -1.36
N LYS A 8 11.51 2.01 -0.70
CA LYS A 8 11.92 0.60 -0.65
C LYS A 8 11.29 -0.07 0.57
N ILE A 9 10.60 -1.18 0.35
CA ILE A 9 9.93 -1.96 1.39
C ILE A 9 10.29 -3.42 1.17
N SER A 10 11.27 -3.93 1.90
CA SER A 10 11.80 -5.30 1.71
C SER A 10 12.05 -5.59 0.22
N ASN A 11 11.42 -6.63 -0.34
CA ASN A 11 11.56 -7.07 -1.73
C ASN A 11 10.67 -6.27 -2.70
N TYR A 12 10.11 -5.14 -2.28
CA TYR A 12 9.23 -4.31 -3.09
C TYR A 12 9.78 -2.90 -3.26
N GLN A 13 9.54 -2.35 -4.45
CA GLN A 13 9.84 -0.96 -4.78
C GLN A 13 8.55 -0.24 -5.15
N ALA A 14 8.18 0.79 -4.36
CA ALA A 14 7.13 1.72 -4.74
C ALA A 14 7.68 2.68 -5.81
N GLN A 15 7.08 2.65 -7.01
CA GLN A 15 7.60 3.34 -8.20
C GLN A 15 6.80 4.60 -8.54
N GLN A 16 5.48 4.55 -8.42
CA GLN A 16 4.59 5.64 -8.81
C GLN A 16 3.47 5.82 -7.79
N LEU A 17 3.31 7.02 -7.25
CA LEU A 17 2.13 7.39 -6.47
C LEU A 17 0.93 7.49 -7.42
N ILE A 18 -0.10 6.68 -7.19
CA ILE A 18 -1.32 6.64 -8.03
C ILE A 18 -2.55 7.19 -7.31
N HIS A 19 -2.50 7.29 -5.97
CA HIS A 19 -3.54 7.94 -5.20
C HIS A 19 -2.99 8.45 -3.87
N GLU A 20 -3.45 9.63 -3.46
CA GLU A 20 -3.09 10.29 -2.22
C GLU A 20 -4.37 10.75 -1.51
N SER A 21 -4.43 10.46 -0.22
CA SER A 21 -5.51 10.90 0.68
C SER A 21 -4.89 11.51 1.95
N ASP A 22 -5.73 12.00 2.85
CA ASP A 22 -5.26 12.55 4.13
C ASP A 22 -4.60 11.50 5.03
N ARG A 23 -4.97 10.23 4.87
CA ARG A 23 -4.54 9.13 5.75
C ARG A 23 -3.56 8.17 5.10
N THR A 24 -3.71 7.95 3.80
CA THR A 24 -2.97 6.90 3.09
C THR A 24 -2.44 7.35 1.74
N LEU A 25 -1.33 6.74 1.35
CA LEU A 25 -0.73 6.84 0.03
C LEU A 25 -0.85 5.48 -0.65
N VAL A 26 -1.19 5.47 -1.93
CA VAL A 26 -1.26 4.25 -2.75
C VAL A 26 -0.27 4.38 -3.88
N TYR A 27 0.68 3.45 -3.90
CA TYR A 27 1.69 3.36 -4.95
C TYR A 27 1.42 2.16 -5.84
N ARG A 28 1.67 2.34 -7.13
CA ARG A 28 2.04 1.23 -8.00
C ARG A 28 3.52 0.95 -7.78
N GLY A 29 3.85 -0.32 -7.61
CA GLY A 29 5.21 -0.78 -7.40
C GLY A 29 5.46 -2.13 -8.03
N GLN A 30 6.62 -2.69 -7.73
CA GLN A 30 7.07 -3.96 -8.26
C GLN A 30 7.75 -4.79 -7.18
N ASN A 31 7.52 -6.10 -7.19
CA ASN A 31 8.39 -7.04 -6.48
C ASN A 31 9.71 -7.13 -7.25
N VAL A 32 10.82 -6.84 -6.57
CA VAL A 32 12.16 -6.72 -7.15
C VAL A 32 12.72 -8.08 -7.57
N GLU A 33 12.28 -9.17 -6.95
CA GLU A 33 12.78 -10.52 -7.24
C GLU A 33 12.15 -11.11 -8.51
N ASN A 34 10.83 -10.95 -8.68
CA ASN A 34 10.09 -11.60 -9.77
C ASN A 34 9.46 -10.63 -10.78
N GLY A 35 9.60 -9.32 -10.56
CA GLY A 35 9.06 -8.29 -11.45
C GLY A 35 7.53 -8.13 -11.40
N GLN A 36 6.83 -8.81 -10.48
CA GLN A 36 5.38 -8.73 -10.38
C GLN A 36 4.93 -7.33 -9.99
N SER A 37 3.99 -6.76 -10.75
CA SER A 37 3.35 -5.48 -10.43
C SER A 37 2.47 -5.63 -9.20
N VAL A 38 2.59 -4.68 -8.26
CA VAL A 38 1.85 -4.67 -6.99
C VAL A 38 1.28 -3.30 -6.67
N ILE A 39 0.25 -3.29 -5.82
CA ILE A 39 -0.27 -2.08 -5.18
C ILE A 39 0.20 -2.05 -3.74
N ILE A 40 0.84 -0.94 -3.36
CA ILE A 40 1.40 -0.73 -2.02
C ILE A 40 0.61 0.41 -1.38
N LYS A 41 -0.15 0.11 -0.33
CA LYS A 41 -0.87 1.10 0.47
C LYS A 41 -0.09 1.39 1.75
N LEU A 42 0.18 2.66 2.03
CA LEU A 42 0.97 3.12 3.17
C LEU A 42 0.20 4.16 3.96
N MET A 43 0.50 4.27 5.26
CA MET A 43 0.05 5.41 6.07
C MET A 43 0.83 6.65 5.62
N ARG A 44 0.13 7.77 5.43
CA ARG A 44 0.74 9.05 5.04
C ARG A 44 1.55 9.65 6.19
N ASN A 45 0.97 9.61 7.39
CA ASN A 45 1.57 10.18 8.58
C ASN A 45 2.60 9.22 9.17
N GLN A 46 3.76 9.73 9.55
CA GLN A 46 4.81 8.96 10.21
C GLN A 46 4.37 8.45 11.59
N TYR A 47 3.50 9.23 12.26
CA TYR A 47 2.92 8.92 13.57
C TYR A 47 1.39 8.93 13.47
N PRO A 48 0.78 7.90 12.85
CA PRO A 48 -0.67 7.80 12.80
C PRO A 48 -1.23 7.59 14.20
N SER A 49 -2.46 8.06 14.42
CA SER A 49 -3.16 7.79 15.66
C SER A 49 -3.43 6.30 15.84
N PHE A 50 -3.61 5.86 17.08
CA PHE A 50 -3.99 4.49 17.40
C PHE A 50 -5.25 4.05 16.63
N ARG A 51 -6.24 4.95 16.51
CA ARG A 51 -7.47 4.70 15.75
C ARG A 51 -7.17 4.42 14.28
N GLU A 52 -6.30 5.21 13.66
CA GLU A 52 -5.92 5.02 12.25
C GLU A 52 -5.16 3.71 12.05
N LEU A 53 -4.25 3.34 12.97
CA LEU A 53 -3.57 2.05 12.95
C LEU A 53 -4.54 0.87 13.02
N VAL A 54 -5.50 0.93 13.96
CA VAL A 54 -6.53 -0.12 14.11
C VAL A 54 -7.39 -0.21 12.84
N GLN A 55 -7.84 0.92 12.29
CA GLN A 55 -8.61 0.93 11.05
C GLN A 55 -7.82 0.35 9.88
N PHE A 56 -6.55 0.73 9.73
CA PHE A 56 -5.68 0.22 8.67
C PHE A 56 -5.48 -1.29 8.78
N ARG A 57 -5.18 -1.80 9.97
CA ARG A 57 -5.07 -3.25 10.23
C ARG A 57 -6.37 -3.98 9.97
N ASN A 58 -7.51 -3.42 10.39
CA ASN A 58 -8.82 -4.05 10.19
C ASN A 58 -9.17 -4.15 8.71
N GLN A 59 -8.84 -3.14 7.88
CA GLN A 59 -9.02 -3.21 6.43
C GLN A 59 -8.29 -4.43 5.84
N TYR A 60 -7.03 -4.64 6.21
CA TYR A 60 -6.26 -5.81 5.80
C TYR A 60 -6.87 -7.13 6.29
N ALA A 61 -7.24 -7.19 7.59
CA ALA A 61 -7.80 -8.40 8.17
C ALA A 61 -9.13 -8.82 7.51
N ILE A 62 -9.94 -7.85 7.08
CA ILE A 62 -11.17 -8.11 6.33
C ILE A 62 -10.82 -8.56 4.91
N SER A 63 -10.04 -7.77 4.14
CA SER A 63 -9.77 -8.06 2.73
C SER A 63 -9.04 -9.38 2.52
N LYS A 64 -8.12 -9.75 3.41
CA LYS A 64 -7.39 -11.02 3.37
C LYS A 64 -8.31 -12.24 3.40
N ASN A 65 -9.43 -12.14 4.10
CA ASN A 65 -10.38 -13.25 4.29
C ASN A 65 -11.57 -13.18 3.32
N LEU A 66 -11.60 -12.22 2.39
CA LEU A 66 -12.65 -12.13 1.38
C LEU A 66 -12.28 -12.94 0.13
N GLU A 67 -12.75 -14.18 0.07
CA GLU A 67 -12.58 -15.07 -1.08
C GLU A 67 -13.71 -14.90 -2.10
N ILE A 68 -13.80 -13.70 -2.68
CA ILE A 68 -14.83 -13.35 -3.68
C ILE A 68 -14.13 -12.98 -4.99
N GLU A 69 -14.62 -13.52 -6.11
CA GLU A 69 -14.12 -13.19 -7.43
C GLU A 69 -14.25 -11.68 -7.71
N GLY A 70 -13.20 -11.08 -8.27
CA GLY A 70 -13.15 -9.64 -8.54
C GLY A 70 -12.72 -8.77 -7.34
N ILE A 71 -12.58 -9.33 -6.13
CA ILE A 71 -11.97 -8.63 -4.99
C ILE A 71 -10.46 -8.88 -4.98
N ILE A 72 -9.69 -7.81 -4.76
CA ILE A 72 -8.23 -7.90 -4.63
C ILE A 72 -7.88 -8.76 -3.41
N LYS A 73 -7.10 -9.82 -3.64
CA LYS A 73 -6.49 -10.61 -2.55
C LYS A 73 -5.23 -9.91 -2.03
N THR A 74 -5.12 -9.82 -0.71
CA THR A 74 -4.05 -9.10 0.01
C THR A 74 -3.29 -10.00 0.97
#